data_AF-A2EYT5-F1
#
_entry.id   AF-A2EYT5-F1
#
_cell.length_a   1.000
_cell.length_b   1.000
_cell.length_c   1.000
_cell.angle_alpha   90.00
_cell.angle_beta   90.00
_cell.angle_gamma   90.00
#
_symmetry.space_group_name_H-M   'P 1'
#
loop_
_entity.id
_entity.type
_entity.pdbx_description
1 polymer ?
#
loop_
_entity_poly.entity_id
_entity_poly.type
_entity_poly.pdbx_seq_one_letter_code
_entity_poly.pdbx_strand_id
1 'polypeptide(L)'
;MISDDAYDRTYVIELYNYLRPGSSGGTLKNIKCTLKTLEKISHMKFDVEPWENIRYLFNNSPDNEANNEIKRKLINDYRNKSLMRIPRSKTTLAKEIWKMLIADDLTSKGIFRCSPTLDTIKDESTKNMYYDSEYDFI
;
A
#
# COMPACT_ATOMS: atom_id res chain seq x y z
N MET A 1 8.72 4.89 -33.14
CA MET A 1 9.29 4.55 -31.82
C MET A 1 8.36 5.17 -30.78
N ILE A 2 7.80 4.36 -29.89
CA ILE A 2 7.07 4.88 -28.73
C ILE A 2 8.15 5.45 -27.79
N SER A 3 8.04 6.72 -27.40
CA SER A 3 9.04 7.38 -26.55
C SER A 3 9.08 6.75 -25.16
N ASP A 4 10.25 6.78 -24.51
CA ASP A 4 10.44 6.29 -23.14
C ASP A 4 9.44 6.94 -22.16
N ASP A 5 9.04 8.19 -22.42
CA ASP A 5 8.01 8.93 -21.69
C ASP A 5 6.62 8.27 -21.70
N ALA A 6 6.23 7.59 -22.78
CA ALA A 6 4.92 6.96 -22.89
C ALA A 6 4.87 5.62 -22.13
N TYR A 7 5.99 4.89 -22.07
CA TYR A 7 6.11 3.68 -21.28
C TYR A 7 6.16 3.99 -19.78
N ASP A 8 6.93 5.01 -19.37
CA ASP A 8 6.97 5.48 -18.00
C ASP A 8 5.56 5.81 -17.47
N ARG A 9 4.78 6.56 -18.26
CA ARG A 9 3.40 6.90 -17.92
C ARG A 9 2.50 5.68 -17.72
N THR A 10 2.66 4.64 -18.53
CA THR A 10 1.83 3.43 -18.45
C THR A 10 2.11 2.68 -17.15
N TYR A 11 3.38 2.45 -16.82
CA TYR A 11 3.76 1.75 -15.59
C TYR A 11 3.49 2.57 -14.33
N VAL A 12 3.64 3.90 -14.39
CA VAL A 12 3.24 4.80 -13.30
C VAL A 12 1.73 4.69 -13.03
N ILE A 13 0.89 4.67 -14.08
CA ILE A 13 -0.57 4.50 -13.93
C ILE A 13 -0.93 3.11 -13.40
N GLU A 14 -0.30 2.05 -13.89
CA GLU A 14 -0.53 0.70 -13.36
C GLU A 14 -0.16 0.61 -11.88
N LEU A 15 1.02 1.13 -11.51
CA LEU A 15 1.47 1.13 -10.13
C LEU A 15 0.53 1.95 -9.24
N TYR A 16 0.09 3.12 -9.72
CA TYR A 16 -0.91 3.93 -9.03
C TYR A 16 -2.16 3.09 -8.72
N ASN A 17 -2.73 2.42 -9.72
CA ASN A 17 -3.92 1.58 -9.56
C ASN A 17 -3.70 0.36 -8.65
N TYR A 18 -2.50 -0.22 -8.64
CA TYR A 18 -2.17 -1.30 -7.71
C TYR A 18 -2.09 -0.84 -6.26
N LEU A 19 -1.64 0.39 -6.02
CA LEU A 19 -1.45 0.94 -4.67
C LEU A 19 -2.72 1.50 -4.03
N ARG A 20 -3.76 1.79 -4.83
CA ARG A 20 -5.06 2.25 -4.33
C ARG A 20 -5.66 1.30 -3.29
N PRO A 21 -6.26 1.80 -2.19
CA PRO A 21 -6.92 0.97 -1.21
C PRO A 21 -7.98 0.07 -1.84
N GLY A 22 -8.02 -1.20 -1.41
CA GLY A 22 -8.97 -2.19 -1.94
C GLY A 22 -8.60 -2.80 -3.29
N SER A 23 -7.53 -2.34 -3.96
CA SER A 23 -7.07 -2.91 -5.23
C SER A 23 -6.65 -4.38 -5.10
N SER A 24 -7.44 -5.27 -5.70
CA SER A 24 -7.21 -6.72 -5.73
C SER A 24 -5.96 -7.09 -6.54
N GLY A 25 -5.69 -6.35 -7.63
CA GLY A 25 -4.52 -6.51 -8.50
C GLY A 25 -3.18 -6.09 -7.87
N GLY A 26 -3.20 -5.32 -6.78
CA GLY A 26 -2.01 -4.82 -6.07
C GLY A 26 -1.27 -5.89 -5.26
N THR A 27 -0.90 -7.01 -5.87
CA THR A 27 -0.10 -8.06 -5.22
C THR A 27 1.37 -7.66 -5.12
N LEU A 28 2.11 -8.26 -4.17
CA LEU A 28 3.56 -8.05 -4.04
C LEU A 28 4.30 -8.28 -5.36
N LYS A 29 3.95 -9.36 -6.07
CA LYS A 29 4.57 -9.74 -7.34
C LYS A 29 4.37 -8.66 -8.40
N ASN A 30 3.13 -8.16 -8.54
CA ASN A 30 2.80 -7.15 -9.55
C ASN A 30 3.51 -5.83 -9.25
N ILE A 31 3.41 -5.34 -8.02
CA ILE A 31 4.06 -4.09 -7.59
C ILE A 31 5.59 -4.18 -7.74
N LYS A 32 6.24 -5.28 -7.29
CA LYS A 32 7.69 -5.48 -7.49
C LYS A 32 8.07 -5.51 -8.97
N CYS A 33 7.25 -6.12 -9.84
CA CYS A 33 7.50 -6.15 -11.28
C CYS A 33 7.43 -4.76 -11.90
N THR A 34 6.36 -4.01 -11.61
CA THR A 34 6.16 -2.66 -12.14
C THR A 34 7.24 -1.69 -11.65
N LEU A 35 7.61 -1.75 -10.36
CA LEU A 35 8.69 -0.94 -9.81
C LEU A 35 10.02 -1.23 -10.50
N LYS A 36 10.42 -2.50 -10.66
CA LYS A 36 11.66 -2.86 -11.38
C LYS A 36 11.70 -2.35 -12.81
N THR A 37 10.55 -2.32 -13.49
CA THR A 37 10.46 -1.73 -14.83
C THR A 37 10.64 -0.22 -14.78
N LEU A 38 10.00 0.47 -13.83
CA LEU A 38 10.19 1.90 -13.61
C LEU A 38 11.64 2.24 -13.24
N GLU A 39 12.34 1.42 -12.45
CA GLU A 39 13.76 1.66 -12.12
C GLU A 39 14.64 1.64 -13.37
N LYS A 40 14.35 0.75 -14.32
CA LYS A 40 15.10 0.66 -15.59
C LYS A 40 14.88 1.86 -16.49
N ILE A 41 13.67 2.42 -16.47
CA ILE A 41 13.28 3.55 -17.33
C ILE A 41 13.71 4.88 -16.71
N SER A 42 13.44 5.09 -15.42
CA SER A 42 13.69 6.35 -14.71
C SER A 42 15.10 6.48 -14.13
N HIS A 43 15.89 5.40 -14.11
CA HIS A 43 17.17 5.30 -13.42
C HIS A 43 17.11 5.61 -11.90
N MET A 44 15.92 5.62 -11.32
CA MET A 44 15.68 5.77 -9.88
C MET A 44 15.56 4.38 -9.23
N LYS A 45 16.02 4.23 -7.99
CA LYS A 45 15.78 3.00 -7.21
C LYS A 45 14.61 3.16 -6.25
N PHE A 46 13.79 2.13 -6.14
CA PHE A 46 12.65 2.08 -5.23
C PHE A 46 12.86 1.01 -4.17
N ASP A 47 12.57 1.36 -2.91
CA ASP A 47 12.66 0.43 -1.81
C ASP A 47 11.31 -0.28 -1.61
N VAL A 48 11.33 -1.62 -1.69
CA VAL A 48 10.18 -2.50 -1.48
C VAL A 48 10.34 -3.38 -0.23
N GLU A 49 11.46 -3.26 0.48
CA GLU A 49 11.74 -3.91 1.75
C GLU A 49 10.66 -3.69 2.83
N PRO A 50 9.92 -2.55 2.86
CA PRO A 50 8.86 -2.36 3.84
C PRO A 50 7.81 -3.48 3.87
N TRP A 51 7.59 -4.22 2.77
CA TRP A 51 6.59 -5.29 2.76
C TRP A 51 6.88 -6.40 3.76
N GLU A 52 8.10 -6.94 3.71
CA GLU A 52 8.48 -8.15 4.44
C GLU A 52 8.49 -7.86 5.94
N ASN A 53 8.95 -6.67 6.31
CA ASN A 53 8.91 -6.14 7.67
C ASN A 53 7.49 -5.92 8.18
N ILE A 54 6.61 -5.30 7.38
CA ILE A 54 5.20 -5.07 7.77
C ILE A 54 4.44 -6.39 7.87
N ARG A 55 4.64 -7.32 6.92
CA ARG A 55 4.04 -8.64 6.99
C ARG A 55 4.51 -9.40 8.22
N TYR A 56 5.80 -9.35 8.55
CA TYR A 56 6.33 -9.97 9.76
C TYR A 56 5.74 -9.33 11.02
N LEU A 57 5.72 -8.00 11.11
CA LEU A 57 5.18 -7.24 12.23
C LEU A 57 3.71 -7.63 12.53
N PHE A 58 2.87 -7.79 11.52
CA PHE A 58 1.45 -8.08 11.75
C PHE A 58 1.13 -9.56 11.93
N ASN A 59 1.93 -10.48 11.37
CA ASN A 59 1.59 -11.91 11.38
C ASN A 59 2.48 -12.75 12.30
N ASN A 60 3.72 -12.33 12.57
CA ASN A 60 4.72 -13.17 13.22
C ASN A 60 5.43 -12.51 14.42
N SER A 61 5.39 -11.18 14.57
CA SER A 61 6.07 -10.52 15.68
C SER A 61 5.40 -10.84 17.02
N PRO A 62 6.18 -11.02 18.10
CA PRO A 62 5.62 -11.22 19.44
C PRO A 62 4.80 -10.01 19.88
N ASP A 63 3.72 -10.27 20.61
CA ASP A 63 2.88 -9.24 21.18
C ASP A 63 3.55 -8.68 22.44
N ASN A 64 4.34 -7.63 22.25
CA ASN A 64 4.97 -6.84 23.30
C ASN A 64 4.63 -5.35 23.09
N GLU A 65 4.86 -4.52 24.11
CA GLU A 65 4.43 -3.11 24.07
C GLU A 65 5.04 -2.34 22.89
N ALA A 66 6.33 -2.53 22.61
CA ALA A 66 7.01 -1.87 21.51
C ALA A 66 6.39 -2.22 20.13
N ASN A 67 6.15 -3.50 19.87
CA ASN A 67 5.52 -3.94 18.62
C ASN A 67 4.06 -3.46 18.54
N ASN A 68 3.34 -3.47 19.66
CA ASN A 68 1.95 -3.01 19.72
C ASN A 68 1.85 -1.50 19.49
N GLU A 69 2.77 -0.71 20.00
CA GLU A 69 2.85 0.74 19.73
C GLU A 69 3.07 1.01 18.23
N ILE A 70 4.01 0.29 17.60
CA ILE A 70 4.26 0.43 16.16
C ILE A 70 3.02 0.03 15.34
N LYS A 71 2.39 -1.13 15.67
CA LYS A 71 1.14 -1.57 15.02
C LYS A 71 0.05 -0.52 15.15
N ARG A 72 -0.19 0.02 16.36
CA ARG A 72 -1.21 1.06 16.61
C ARG A 72 -0.96 2.29 15.76
N LYS A 73 0.29 2.78 15.69
CA LYS A 73 0.65 3.94 14.88
C LYS A 73 0.34 3.71 13.39
N LEU A 74 0.79 2.59 12.84
CA LEU A 74 0.56 2.24 11.43
C LEU A 74 -0.93 2.09 11.09
N ILE A 75 -1.71 1.48 11.99
CA ILE A 75 -3.16 1.35 11.84
C ILE A 75 -3.83 2.73 11.85
N ASN A 76 -3.45 3.62 12.77
CA ASN A 76 -3.98 4.98 12.81
C ASN A 76 -3.63 5.78 11.55
N ASP A 77 -2.39 5.68 11.07
CA ASP A 77 -1.98 6.34 9.82
C ASP A 77 -2.82 5.85 8.64
N TYR A 78 -3.03 4.53 8.53
CA TYR A 78 -3.88 3.94 7.50
C TYR A 78 -5.33 4.41 7.60
N ARG A 79 -5.87 4.49 8.82
CA ARG A 79 -7.24 4.95 9.07
C ARG A 79 -7.43 6.40 8.66
N ASN A 80 -6.48 7.26 9.00
CA ASN A 80 -6.55 8.69 8.71
C ASN A 80 -6.41 8.99 7.22
N LYS A 81 -5.67 8.16 6.48
CA LYS A 81 -5.40 8.39 5.05
C LYS A 81 -6.38 7.67 4.13
N SER A 82 -6.61 6.39 4.34
CA SER A 82 -7.22 5.56 3.29
C SER A 82 -8.69 5.83 3.05
N LEU A 83 -9.39 6.60 3.89
CA LEU A 83 -10.86 6.77 3.89
C LEU A 83 -11.66 5.45 3.86
N MET A 84 -10.97 4.31 3.91
CA MET A 84 -11.52 2.98 3.94
C MET A 84 -11.61 2.53 5.38
N ARG A 85 -12.54 1.62 5.61
CA ARG A 85 -12.61 0.85 6.84
C ARG A 85 -11.34 0.02 7.01
N ILE A 86 -11.06 -0.42 8.24
CA ILE A 86 -9.89 -1.24 8.55
C ILE A 86 -10.15 -2.70 8.13
N PRO A 87 -9.27 -3.33 7.33
CA PRO A 87 -9.40 -4.75 6.96
C PRO A 87 -9.46 -5.66 8.19
N ARG A 88 -10.33 -6.67 8.15
CA ARG A 88 -10.47 -7.66 9.24
C ARG A 88 -9.28 -8.61 9.36
N SER A 89 -8.73 -9.03 8.22
CA SER A 89 -7.60 -9.95 8.18
C SER A 89 -6.30 -9.20 8.47
N LYS A 90 -5.50 -9.68 9.44
CA LYS A 90 -4.14 -9.16 9.73
C LYS A 90 -3.27 -9.14 8.46
N THR A 91 -3.39 -10.16 7.61
CA THR A 91 -2.66 -10.24 6.34
C THR A 91 -3.12 -9.17 5.34
N THR A 92 -4.43 -8.95 5.23
CA THR A 92 -4.97 -7.90 4.36
C THR A 92 -4.62 -6.51 4.88
N LEU A 93 -4.72 -6.29 6.20
CA LEU A 93 -4.32 -5.04 6.85
C LEU A 93 -2.83 -4.73 6.62
N ALA A 94 -1.95 -5.72 6.82
CA ALA A 94 -0.54 -5.58 6.52
C ALA A 94 -0.32 -5.17 5.06
N LYS A 95 -1.04 -5.80 4.11
CA LYS A 95 -0.98 -5.50 2.67
C LYS A 95 -1.35 -4.05 2.39
N GLU A 96 -2.44 -3.59 2.97
CA GLU A 96 -2.95 -2.25 2.73
C GLU A 96 -2.06 -1.17 3.37
N ILE A 97 -1.53 -1.41 4.57
CA ILE A 97 -0.53 -0.53 5.21
C ILE A 97 0.74 -0.47 4.36
N TRP A 98 1.23 -1.60 3.88
CA TRP A 98 2.41 -1.64 3.02
C TRP A 98 2.21 -0.85 1.72
N LYS A 99 1.06 -1.02 1.06
CA LYS A 99 0.71 -0.24 -0.13
C LYS A 99 0.69 1.26 0.17
N MET A 100 0.12 1.66 1.31
CA MET A 100 0.14 3.05 1.76
C MET A 100 1.57 3.58 1.91
N LEU A 101 2.47 2.83 2.54
CA LEU A 101 3.86 3.26 2.74
C LEU A 101 4.59 3.46 1.41
N ILE A 102 4.42 2.54 0.45
CA ILE A 102 4.97 2.70 -0.90
C ILE A 102 4.35 3.91 -1.60
N ALA A 103 3.03 4.06 -1.55
CA ALA A 103 2.32 5.17 -2.18
C ALA A 103 2.83 6.52 -1.67
N ASP A 104 3.06 6.64 -0.37
CA ASP A 104 3.56 7.87 0.24
C ASP A 104 5.03 8.14 -0.11
N ASP A 105 5.89 7.12 -0.11
CA ASP A 105 7.29 7.25 -0.55
C ASP A 105 7.37 7.73 -2.01
N LEU A 106 6.63 7.10 -2.92
CA LEU A 106 6.60 7.46 -4.33
C LEU A 106 5.99 8.85 -4.59
N THR A 107 5.00 9.25 -3.79
CA THR A 107 4.44 10.60 -3.85
C THR A 107 5.46 11.63 -3.37
N SER A 108 6.18 11.35 -2.27
CA SER A 108 7.22 12.25 -1.74
C SER A 108 8.40 12.44 -2.71
N LYS A 109 8.70 11.42 -3.52
CA LYS A 109 9.70 11.45 -4.60
C LYS A 109 9.22 12.11 -5.89
N GLY A 110 7.95 12.55 -5.94
CA GLY A 110 7.36 13.22 -7.09
C GLY A 110 6.91 12.32 -8.24
N ILE A 111 6.92 10.99 -8.05
CA ILE A 111 6.47 10.02 -9.06
C ILE A 111 4.95 10.11 -9.24
N PHE A 112 4.22 10.25 -8.13
CA PHE A 112 2.79 10.53 -8.15
C PHE A 112 2.52 11.99 -7.81
N ARG A 113 1.58 12.60 -8.54
CA ARG A 113 1.09 13.95 -8.24
C ARG A 113 0.23 13.99 -6.97
N CYS A 114 -0.42 12.89 -6.63
CA CYS A 114 -1.24 12.71 -5.44
C CYS A 114 -1.08 11.28 -4.92
N SER A 115 -1.24 11.07 -3.61
CA SER A 115 -1.07 9.73 -3.03
C SER A 115 -2.21 8.79 -3.45
N PRO A 116 -1.91 7.62 -4.07
CA PRO A 116 -2.91 6.59 -4.36
C PRO A 116 -3.72 6.15 -3.13
N THR A 117 -3.16 6.30 -1.93
CA THR A 117 -3.84 5.97 -0.67
C THR A 117 -5.13 6.77 -0.48
N LEU A 118 -5.20 7.99 -1.02
CA LEU A 118 -6.38 8.86 -0.89
C LEU A 118 -7.46 8.54 -1.94
N ASP A 119 -7.14 7.77 -2.98
CA ASP A 119 -8.04 7.43 -4.07
C ASP A 119 -8.58 5.99 -3.92
N THR A 120 -9.66 5.87 -3.15
CA THR A 120 -10.28 4.58 -2.84
C THR A 120 -11.03 3.95 -4.01
N ILE A 121 -10.88 2.64 -4.18
CA ILE A 121 -11.76 1.87 -5.07
C ILE A 121 -13.04 1.56 -4.30
N LYS A 122 -14.12 2.28 -4.62
CA LYS A 122 -15.46 1.96 -4.13
C LYS A 122 -15.96 0.71 -4.84
N ASP A 123 -15.68 -0.47 -4.29
CA ASP A 123 -16.20 -1.72 -4.83
C ASP A 123 -17.46 -2.14 -4.07
N GLU A 124 -18.61 -2.24 -4.76
CA GLU A 124 -19.88 -2.67 -4.17
C GLU A 124 -19.81 -4.08 -3.55
N SER A 125 -18.82 -4.88 -3.94
CA SER A 125 -18.55 -6.23 -3.41
C SER A 125 -17.73 -6.27 -2.11
N THR A 126 -17.08 -5.18 -1.71
CA THR A 126 -16.21 -5.13 -0.50
C THR A 126 -16.95 -5.03 0.83
N LYS A 127 -18.30 -5.00 0.82
CA LYS A 127 -19.15 -4.86 2.02
C LYS A 127 -18.82 -5.84 3.17
N ASN A 128 -18.19 -6.98 2.88
CA ASN A 128 -17.91 -8.03 3.88
C ASN A 128 -16.46 -8.06 4.43
N MET A 129 -15.52 -7.27 3.90
CA MET A 129 -14.09 -7.38 4.26
C MET A 129 -13.64 -6.47 5.41
N TYR A 130 -14.48 -5.52 5.83
CA TYR A 130 -14.07 -4.42 6.69
C TYR A 130 -15.10 -4.12 7.81
N TYR A 131 -14.64 -3.72 9.01
CA TYR A 131 -15.54 -3.33 10.11
C TYR A 131 -15.90 -1.83 10.08
N ASP A 132 -17.16 -1.51 10.38
CA ASP A 132 -17.52 -0.21 10.95
C ASP A 132 -17.08 -0.23 12.42
N SER A 133 -16.27 0.73 12.82
CA SER A 133 -15.53 0.66 14.07
C SER A 133 -16.37 1.04 15.28
N GLU A 134 -16.66 0.07 16.13
CA GLU A 134 -16.56 0.18 17.58
C GLU A 134 -15.85 -1.11 18.04
N TYR A 135 -14.75 -1.00 18.80
CA TYR A 135 -13.94 -2.08 19.42
C TYR A 135 -12.61 -2.55 18.79
N ASP A 136 -11.55 -2.10 19.48
CA ASP A 136 -10.41 -2.79 20.11
C ASP A 136 -9.61 -3.85 19.34
N PHE A 137 -8.60 -3.37 18.62
CA PHE A 137 -7.35 -4.08 18.43
C PHE A 137 -6.39 -3.71 19.59
N ILE A 138 -6.50 -4.40 20.73
CA ILE A 138 -5.44 -4.52 21.74
C ILE A 138 -5.28 -5.99 22.09
#